data_AF-A0A966TC47-F1
#
_entry.id   AF-A0A966TC47-F1
#
_cell.length_a   1.000
_cell.length_b   1.000
_cell.length_c   1.000
_cell.angle_alpha   90.00
_cell.angle_beta   90.00
_cell.angle_gamma   90.00
#
_symmetry.space_group_name_H-M   'P 1'
#
loop_
_entity.id
_entity.type
_entity.pdbx_description
1 polymer ?
#
loop_
_entity_poly.entity_id
_entity_poly.type
_entity_poly.pdbx_seq_one_letter_code
_entity_poly.pdbx_strand_id
1 'polypeptide(L)'
;VGSVEISKGKFCDLSENSSVIPLIGATIDTKSAQPWLIKIDEVAKKSSISAEKQKYRLIWRPYPTADKANLDFMHEFVAMYPQIELDQDIAEAASHRSSKLSFQDTKSAYFRYISLLESALFVVSEGTSVIVDARARGLAVIYPAFKRNAVVGSQWHRLNTSNHLKGLRETSGVFIAEDEQELERLLVDFLTNPRRIPPDNSGENIFVDERSYARRVLDVVDEVIAEKSANSS
;
A
#
# COMPACT_ATOMS: atom_id res chain seq x y z
N VAL A 1 -5.81 -1.95 16.78
CA VAL A 1 -5.26 -3.14 16.10
C VAL A 1 -4.54 -2.65 14.85
N GLY A 2 -3.22 -2.84 14.79
CA GLY A 2 -2.39 -2.45 13.65
C GLY A 2 -2.39 -3.51 12.55
N SER A 3 -2.00 -3.12 11.33
CA SER A 3 -1.90 -4.01 10.16
C SER A 3 -1.00 -5.21 10.32
N VAL A 4 0.11 -5.01 11.03
CA VAL A 4 1.10 -6.04 11.36
C VAL A 4 0.49 -7.12 12.27
N GLU A 5 -0.44 -6.75 13.15
CA GLU A 5 -1.10 -7.71 14.06
C GLU A 5 -2.09 -8.60 13.31
N ILE A 6 -2.79 -8.04 12.31
CA ILE A 6 -3.82 -8.76 11.55
C ILE A 6 -3.20 -9.79 10.60
N SER A 7 -1.96 -9.55 10.16
CA SER A 7 -1.19 -10.48 9.31
C SER A 7 -0.22 -11.38 10.05
N LYS A 8 -0.11 -11.31 11.39
CA LYS A 8 0.84 -12.15 12.15
C LYS A 8 0.59 -13.63 11.81
N GLY A 9 1.60 -14.28 11.22
CA GLY A 9 1.56 -15.69 10.81
C GLY A 9 0.63 -16.01 9.63
N LYS A 10 -0.01 -15.03 8.98
CA LYS A 10 -0.86 -15.25 7.81
C LYS A 10 -0.05 -15.18 6.53
N PHE A 11 0.37 -16.34 6.03
CA PHE A 11 0.79 -16.46 4.65
C PHE A 11 -0.45 -16.39 3.76
N CYS A 12 -0.55 -15.37 2.90
CA CYS A 12 -1.53 -15.36 1.83
C CYS A 12 -0.91 -16.04 0.62
N ASP A 13 -1.23 -17.31 0.41
CA ASP A 13 -0.91 -18.00 -0.83
C ASP A 13 -1.41 -17.21 -2.05
N LEU A 14 -0.75 -17.40 -3.19
CA LEU A 14 -1.34 -16.99 -4.47
C LEU A 14 -2.56 -17.85 -4.70
N SER A 15 -3.74 -17.29 -4.42
CA SER A 15 -5.01 -17.95 -4.68
C SER A 15 -5.40 -17.77 -6.14
N GLU A 16 -6.27 -18.64 -6.66
CA GLU A 16 -6.91 -18.43 -7.98
C GLU A 16 -7.67 -17.09 -8.04
N ASN A 17 -8.05 -16.54 -6.88
CA ASN A 17 -8.73 -15.25 -6.74
C ASN A 17 -7.78 -14.05 -6.73
N SER A 18 -6.45 -14.26 -6.68
CA SER A 18 -5.47 -13.18 -6.75
C SER A 18 -5.51 -12.55 -8.14
N SER A 19 -6.22 -11.43 -8.25
CA SER A 19 -6.62 -10.81 -9.51
C SER A 19 -6.50 -9.30 -9.48
N VAL A 20 -5.93 -8.74 -8.41
CA VAL A 20 -5.83 -7.29 -8.22
C VAL A 20 -4.37 -6.85 -8.18
N ILE A 21 -4.10 -5.67 -8.73
CA ILE A 21 -2.83 -4.96 -8.56
C ILE A 21 -3.16 -3.61 -7.92
N PRO A 22 -2.98 -3.47 -6.60
CA PRO A 22 -3.16 -2.21 -5.90
C PRO A 22 -2.08 -1.21 -6.32
N LEU A 23 -2.51 -0.01 -6.68
CA LEU A 23 -1.68 1.13 -7.06
C LEU A 23 -1.82 2.20 -5.96
N ILE A 24 -0.82 2.32 -5.07
CA ILE A 24 -0.97 3.09 -3.83
C ILE A 24 0.05 4.24 -3.78
N GLY A 25 -0.40 5.45 -4.13
CA GLY A 25 0.40 6.68 -4.11
C GLY A 25 0.65 7.25 -2.69
N ALA A 26 1.74 7.99 -2.51
CA ALA A 26 2.24 8.42 -1.20
C ALA A 26 1.85 9.85 -0.78
N THR A 27 1.12 10.59 -1.60
CA THR A 27 1.15 12.05 -1.56
C THR A 27 -0.19 12.70 -1.30
N ILE A 28 -0.10 13.90 -0.69
CA ILE A 28 -1.16 14.90 -0.61
C ILE A 28 -1.49 15.45 -2.00
N ASP A 29 -0.52 15.47 -2.92
CA ASP A 29 -0.72 15.80 -4.34
C ASP A 29 -0.76 14.52 -5.18
N THR A 30 -1.95 14.13 -5.58
CA THR A 30 -2.19 12.91 -6.37
C THR A 30 -1.60 12.99 -7.78
N LYS A 31 -1.29 14.19 -8.29
CA LYS A 31 -0.72 14.38 -9.64
C LYS A 31 0.69 13.84 -9.75
N SER A 32 1.44 13.82 -8.65
CA SER A 32 2.78 13.25 -8.63
C SER A 32 2.82 11.76 -8.99
N ALA A 33 1.70 11.04 -8.83
CA ALA A 33 1.58 9.64 -9.24
C ALA A 33 1.36 9.44 -10.74
N GLN A 34 0.97 10.49 -11.46
CA GLN A 34 0.59 10.42 -12.88
C GLN A 34 1.63 9.73 -13.77
N PRO A 35 2.94 10.03 -13.69
CA PRO A 35 3.92 9.46 -14.62
C PRO A 35 3.97 7.92 -14.58
N TRP A 36 3.97 7.34 -13.38
CA TRP A 36 4.04 5.88 -13.24
C TRP A 36 2.67 5.21 -13.45
N LEU A 37 1.56 5.89 -13.16
CA LEU A 37 0.21 5.38 -13.47
C LEU A 37 -0.02 5.25 -14.97
N ILE A 38 0.37 6.28 -15.75
CA ILE A 38 0.31 6.24 -17.23
C ILE A 38 1.11 5.04 -17.73
N LYS A 39 2.31 4.84 -17.19
CA LYS A 39 3.17 3.73 -17.61
C LYS A 39 2.55 2.36 -17.32
N ILE A 40 1.86 2.21 -16.18
CA ILE A 40 1.13 0.98 -15.85
C ILE A 40 -0.01 0.74 -16.84
N ASP A 41 -0.80 1.77 -17.18
CA ASP A 41 -1.88 1.65 -18.17
C ASP A 41 -1.34 1.23 -19.55
N GLU A 42 -0.21 1.81 -20.00
CA GLU A 42 0.46 1.40 -21.24
C GLU A 42 0.83 -0.08 -21.23
N VAL A 43 1.44 -0.56 -20.14
CA VAL A 43 1.83 -1.97 -20.00
C VAL A 43 0.60 -2.87 -20.00
N ALA A 44 -0.45 -2.51 -19.25
CA ALA A 44 -1.69 -3.27 -19.20
C ALA A 44 -2.38 -3.37 -20.56
N LYS A 45 -2.39 -2.29 -21.35
CA LYS A 45 -2.90 -2.29 -22.73
C LYS A 45 -2.09 -3.23 -23.63
N LYS A 46 -0.76 -3.24 -23.53
CA LYS A 46 0.10 -4.17 -24.30
C LYS A 46 -0.15 -5.62 -23.91
N SER A 47 -0.26 -5.92 -22.62
CA SER A 47 -0.53 -7.27 -22.11
C SER A 47 -1.92 -7.77 -22.48
N SER A 48 -2.91 -6.88 -22.59
CA SER A 48 -4.26 -7.23 -23.03
C SER A 48 -4.35 -7.68 -24.50
N ILE A 49 -3.34 -7.35 -25.31
CA ILE A 49 -3.27 -7.72 -26.73
C ILE A 49 -2.68 -9.14 -26.90
N SER A 50 -1.93 -9.67 -25.93
CA SER A 50 -1.51 -11.07 -25.92
C SER A 50 -2.62 -11.93 -25.32
N ALA A 51 -3.48 -12.45 -26.18
CA ALA A 51 -4.58 -13.35 -25.85
C ALA A 51 -4.13 -14.51 -24.95
N GLU A 52 -4.97 -14.82 -23.96
CA GLU A 52 -4.78 -15.82 -22.89
C GLU A 52 -3.90 -15.37 -21.72
N LYS A 53 -4.51 -14.73 -20.70
CA LYS A 53 -4.22 -14.90 -19.26
C LYS A 53 -5.00 -13.88 -18.43
N GLN A 54 -5.64 -14.34 -17.36
CA GLN A 54 -6.21 -13.61 -16.21
C GLN A 54 -6.33 -12.07 -16.37
N LYS A 55 -7.56 -11.58 -16.55
CA LYS A 55 -7.84 -10.14 -16.53
C LYS A 55 -7.69 -9.64 -15.09
N TYR A 56 -6.52 -9.10 -14.76
CA TYR A 56 -6.29 -8.45 -13.47
C TYR A 56 -6.96 -7.07 -13.46
N ARG A 57 -7.31 -6.60 -12.26
CA ARG A 57 -7.87 -5.27 -12.01
C ARG A 57 -6.80 -4.36 -11.43
N LEU A 58 -6.62 -3.20 -12.05
CA LEU A 58 -5.75 -2.14 -11.53
C LEU A 58 -6.58 -1.23 -10.63
N ILE A 59 -6.30 -1.21 -9.32
CA ILE A 59 -7.07 -0.42 -8.36
C ILE A 59 -6.18 0.67 -7.78
N TRP A 60 -6.47 1.92 -8.14
CA TRP A 60 -5.78 3.09 -7.64
C TRP A 60 -6.37 3.57 -6.33
N ARG A 61 -5.52 3.55 -5.28
CA ARG A 61 -5.87 3.96 -3.92
C ARG A 61 -4.77 4.88 -3.35
N PRO A 62 -4.73 6.17 -3.73
CA PRO A 62 -3.80 7.12 -3.14
C PRO A 62 -4.13 7.38 -1.66
N TYR A 63 -3.25 8.14 -0.97
CA TYR A 63 -3.56 8.59 0.37
C TYR A 63 -4.83 9.46 0.39
N PRO A 64 -5.70 9.31 1.41
CA PRO A 64 -6.99 9.98 1.39
C PRO A 64 -6.82 11.48 1.48
N THR A 65 -7.59 12.20 0.68
CA THR A 65 -7.58 13.65 0.68
C THR A 65 -9.01 14.16 0.54
N ALA A 66 -9.36 15.17 1.35
CA ALA A 66 -10.61 15.92 1.19
C ALA A 66 -10.41 17.14 0.27
N ASP A 67 -9.24 17.28 -0.32
CA ASP A 67 -8.93 18.36 -1.24
C ASP A 67 -9.65 18.13 -2.57
N LYS A 68 -10.49 19.09 -2.95
CA LYS A 68 -11.31 19.02 -4.15
C LYS A 68 -10.47 18.93 -5.42
N ALA A 69 -9.35 19.65 -5.49
CA ALA A 69 -8.51 19.65 -6.69
C ALA A 69 -7.87 18.28 -6.95
N ASN A 70 -7.50 17.56 -5.88
CA ASN A 70 -7.07 16.17 -6.00
C ASN A 70 -8.22 15.25 -6.40
N LEU A 71 -9.41 15.37 -5.80
CA LEU A 71 -10.58 14.56 -6.17
C LEU A 71 -10.96 14.74 -7.65
N ASP A 72 -11.05 15.98 -8.10
CA ASP A 72 -11.35 16.32 -9.50
C ASP A 72 -10.30 15.71 -10.44
N PHE A 73 -9.01 15.86 -10.12
CA PHE A 73 -7.93 15.22 -10.89
C PHE A 73 -8.07 13.70 -10.93
N MET A 74 -8.36 13.05 -9.79
CA MET A 74 -8.50 11.59 -9.74
C MET A 74 -9.61 11.11 -10.66
N HIS A 75 -10.76 11.79 -10.65
CA HIS A 75 -11.89 11.48 -11.52
C HIS A 75 -11.59 11.71 -13.00
N GLU A 76 -10.97 12.84 -13.34
CA GLU A 76 -10.53 13.13 -14.70
C GLU A 76 -9.50 12.10 -15.21
N PHE A 77 -8.56 11.71 -14.35
CA PHE A 77 -7.52 10.74 -14.68
C PHE A 77 -8.13 9.38 -15.03
N VAL A 78 -8.98 8.80 -14.18
CA VAL A 78 -9.57 7.48 -14.47
C VAL A 78 -10.53 7.50 -15.66
N ALA A 79 -11.13 8.66 -15.99
CA ALA A 79 -11.89 8.82 -17.23
C ALA A 79 -11.00 8.75 -18.49
N MET A 80 -9.76 9.25 -18.42
CA MET A 80 -8.79 9.17 -19.50
C MET A 80 -8.09 7.80 -19.59
N TYR A 81 -7.93 7.10 -18.47
CA TYR A 81 -7.21 5.82 -18.35
C TYR A 81 -8.13 4.71 -17.79
N PRO A 82 -9.11 4.23 -18.57
CA PRO A 82 -10.21 3.38 -18.07
C PRO A 82 -9.81 1.97 -17.63
N GLN A 83 -8.55 1.56 -17.82
CA GLN A 83 -8.05 0.29 -17.26
C GLN A 83 -7.77 0.41 -15.75
N ILE A 84 -7.63 1.64 -15.24
CA ILE A 84 -7.37 1.94 -13.84
C ILE A 84 -8.67 2.35 -13.16
N GLU A 85 -9.06 1.58 -12.16
CA GLU A 85 -10.24 1.85 -11.34
C GLU A 85 -9.84 2.69 -10.13
N LEU A 86 -10.59 3.75 -9.81
CA LEU A 86 -10.42 4.47 -8.55
C LEU A 86 -11.11 3.67 -7.42
N ASP A 87 -10.39 3.44 -6.33
CA ASP A 87 -10.95 2.79 -5.14
C ASP A 87 -12.15 3.57 -4.61
N GLN A 88 -13.26 2.87 -4.33
CA GLN A 88 -14.52 3.49 -3.93
C GLN A 88 -14.41 4.28 -2.62
N ASP A 89 -13.64 3.78 -1.64
CA ASP A 89 -13.42 4.51 -0.38
C ASP A 89 -12.72 5.84 -0.65
N ILE A 90 -11.85 5.90 -1.67
CA ILE A 90 -11.15 7.14 -2.05
C ILE A 90 -12.08 8.07 -2.82
N ALA A 91 -12.87 7.54 -3.76
CA ALA A 91 -13.86 8.30 -4.52
C ALA A 91 -14.87 9.00 -3.60
N GLU A 92 -15.24 8.37 -2.49
CA GLU A 92 -16.17 8.91 -1.48
C GLU A 92 -15.47 9.74 -0.38
N ALA A 93 -14.14 9.95 -0.49
CA ALA A 93 -13.31 10.57 0.57
C ALA A 93 -13.43 9.87 1.95
N ALA A 94 -13.78 8.58 1.95
CA ALA A 94 -14.15 7.74 3.07
C ALA A 94 -13.13 6.60 3.28
N SER A 95 -11.87 6.94 3.55
CA SER A 95 -10.83 5.95 3.83
C SER A 95 -10.61 5.70 5.32
N HIS A 96 -10.07 4.53 5.67
CA HIS A 96 -9.67 4.15 7.03
C HIS A 96 -8.64 5.09 7.69
N ARG A 97 -8.07 6.03 6.94
CA ARG A 97 -7.15 7.08 7.45
C ARG A 97 -7.81 8.47 7.50
N SER A 98 -9.08 8.58 7.13
CA SER A 98 -9.85 9.83 7.18
C SER A 98 -10.30 10.11 8.62
N SER A 99 -10.11 11.34 9.08
CA SER A 99 -10.55 11.80 10.41
C SER A 99 -12.06 12.07 10.49
N LYS A 100 -12.79 11.96 9.38
CA LYS A 100 -14.22 12.31 9.28
C LYS A 100 -15.16 11.12 9.46
N LEU A 101 -14.62 9.91 9.57
CA LEU A 101 -15.41 8.68 9.69
C LEU A 101 -15.70 8.35 11.15
N SER A 102 -16.85 7.70 11.38
CA SER A 102 -17.10 7.05 12.68
C SER A 102 -16.10 5.90 12.87
N PHE A 103 -15.88 5.49 14.12
CA PHE A 103 -15.02 4.34 14.41
C PHE A 103 -15.43 3.07 13.63
N GLN A 104 -16.74 2.84 13.48
CA GLN A 104 -17.27 1.68 12.77
C GLN A 104 -17.01 1.76 11.27
N ASP A 105 -17.10 2.95 10.68
CA ASP A 105 -16.81 3.17 9.26
C ASP A 105 -15.31 3.06 8.99
N THR A 106 -14.47 3.62 9.86
CA THR A 106 -13.00 3.47 9.82
C THR A 106 -12.61 1.99 9.85
N LYS A 107 -13.19 1.22 10.78
CA LYS A 107 -12.97 -0.22 10.89
C LYS A 107 -13.38 -0.95 9.60
N SER A 108 -14.53 -0.61 9.04
CA SER A 108 -15.04 -1.25 7.82
C SER A 108 -14.18 -0.94 6.59
N ALA A 109 -13.79 0.33 6.40
CA ALA A 109 -12.86 0.75 5.35
C ALA A 109 -11.49 0.08 5.51
N TYR A 110 -11.08 -0.16 6.75
CA TYR A 110 -9.82 -0.85 7.04
C TYR A 110 -9.87 -2.32 6.59
N PHE A 111 -10.94 -3.04 6.90
CA PHE A 111 -11.10 -4.43 6.44
C PHE A 111 -11.20 -4.55 4.92
N ARG A 112 -11.83 -3.58 4.23
CA ARG A 112 -11.83 -3.53 2.76
C ARG A 112 -10.41 -3.34 2.22
N TYR A 113 -9.61 -2.46 2.81
CA TYR A 113 -8.19 -2.30 2.46
C TYR A 113 -7.38 -3.58 2.68
N ILE A 114 -7.62 -4.32 3.77
CA ILE A 114 -6.95 -5.60 3.98
C ILE A 114 -7.36 -6.63 2.91
N SER A 115 -8.66 -6.73 2.61
CA SER A 115 -9.16 -7.63 1.56
C SER A 115 -8.57 -7.30 0.18
N LEU A 116 -8.36 -6.01 -0.11
CA LEU A 116 -7.67 -5.54 -1.32
C LEU A 116 -6.24 -6.10 -1.39
N LEU A 117 -5.48 -6.04 -0.29
CA LEU A 117 -4.12 -6.59 -0.24
C LEU A 117 -4.11 -8.12 -0.31
N GLU A 118 -5.02 -8.80 0.39
CA GLU A 118 -5.11 -10.27 0.35
C GLU A 118 -5.46 -10.80 -1.05
N SER A 119 -6.14 -10.00 -1.86
CA SER A 119 -6.49 -10.30 -3.25
C SER A 119 -5.39 -9.92 -4.26
N ALA A 120 -4.26 -9.36 -3.80
CA ALA A 120 -3.24 -8.80 -4.67
C ALA A 120 -2.34 -9.88 -5.29
N LEU A 121 -1.94 -9.65 -6.55
CA LEU A 121 -0.83 -10.38 -7.19
C LEU A 121 0.51 -9.86 -6.67
N PHE A 122 0.67 -8.54 -6.70
CA PHE A 122 1.76 -7.75 -6.14
C PHE A 122 1.22 -6.32 -5.95
N VAL A 123 1.99 -5.45 -5.30
CA VAL A 123 1.59 -4.06 -5.03
C VAL A 123 2.55 -3.11 -5.73
N VAL A 124 2.02 -2.03 -6.32
CA VAL A 124 2.84 -0.87 -6.70
C VAL A 124 2.54 0.21 -5.67
N SER A 125 3.53 0.63 -4.89
CA SER A 125 3.28 1.63 -3.86
C SER A 125 4.46 2.55 -3.59
N GLU A 126 4.14 3.82 -3.39
CA GLU A 126 5.04 4.82 -2.83
C GLU A 126 4.89 4.93 -1.29
N GLY A 127 3.82 4.37 -0.72
CA GLY A 127 3.43 4.57 0.67
C GLY A 127 4.16 3.61 1.61
N THR A 128 5.00 4.13 2.50
CA THR A 128 5.80 3.32 3.45
C THR A 128 4.98 2.38 4.32
N SER A 129 3.85 2.85 4.84
CA SER A 129 2.95 2.01 5.64
C SER A 129 2.39 0.83 4.85
N VAL A 130 2.09 1.02 3.57
CA VAL A 130 1.57 -0.02 2.69
C VAL A 130 2.67 -1.02 2.33
N ILE A 131 3.91 -0.56 2.15
CA ILE A 131 5.06 -1.45 1.94
C ILE A 131 5.17 -2.43 3.11
N VAL A 132 5.07 -1.94 4.35
CA VAL A 132 5.09 -2.78 5.55
C VAL A 132 3.90 -3.77 5.56
N ASP A 133 2.68 -3.28 5.29
CA ASP A 133 1.48 -4.11 5.30
C ASP A 133 1.51 -5.23 4.25
N ALA A 134 2.01 -4.92 3.06
CA ALA A 134 2.15 -5.84 1.94
C ALA A 134 3.24 -6.88 2.22
N ARG A 135 4.39 -6.44 2.73
CA ARG A 135 5.51 -7.31 3.10
C ARG A 135 5.15 -8.31 4.19
N ALA A 136 4.40 -7.87 5.21
CA ALA A 136 3.89 -8.76 6.26
C ALA A 136 2.92 -9.84 5.73
N ARG A 137 2.40 -9.69 4.50
CA ARG A 137 1.52 -10.65 3.82
C ARG A 137 2.23 -11.47 2.74
N GLY A 138 3.54 -11.31 2.60
CA GLY A 138 4.30 -11.99 1.54
C GLY A 138 4.06 -11.42 0.14
N LEU A 139 3.61 -10.17 0.02
CA LEU A 139 3.41 -9.50 -1.27
C LEU A 139 4.66 -8.74 -1.71
N ALA A 140 5.11 -8.99 -2.93
CA ALA A 140 6.14 -8.18 -3.56
C ALA A 140 5.63 -6.75 -3.75
N VAL A 141 6.52 -5.78 -3.57
CA VAL A 141 6.20 -4.36 -3.74
C VAL A 141 7.13 -3.72 -4.76
N ILE A 142 6.56 -3.09 -5.78
CA ILE A 142 7.29 -2.22 -6.70
C ILE A 142 7.16 -0.79 -6.19
N TYR A 143 8.28 -0.13 -5.95
CA TYR A 143 8.36 1.26 -5.48
C TYR A 143 8.77 2.18 -6.66
N PRO A 144 7.84 2.98 -7.22
CA PRO A 144 8.15 3.86 -8.34
C PRO A 144 8.89 5.11 -7.85
N ALA A 145 10.18 5.20 -8.14
CA ALA A 145 11.08 6.25 -7.73
C ALA A 145 11.81 6.89 -8.93
N PHE A 146 11.04 7.47 -9.86
CA PHE A 146 11.59 7.94 -11.13
C PHE A 146 12.64 9.05 -10.95
N LYS A 147 13.88 8.77 -11.36
CA LYS A 147 15.02 9.71 -11.32
C LYS A 147 14.79 10.97 -12.13
N ARG A 148 14.10 10.86 -13.26
CA ARG A 148 13.81 12.00 -14.13
C ARG A 148 12.99 13.09 -13.42
N ASN A 149 12.25 12.69 -12.38
CA ASN A 149 11.45 13.58 -11.53
C ASN A 149 12.16 13.83 -10.18
N ALA A 150 13.50 13.82 -10.15
CA ALA A 150 14.31 14.09 -8.96
C ALA A 150 14.23 15.58 -8.53
N VAL A 151 13.10 15.95 -7.96
CA VAL A 151 12.88 17.25 -7.31
C VAL A 151 12.76 17.05 -5.79
N VAL A 152 13.00 18.11 -5.02
CA VAL A 152 12.79 18.07 -3.57
C VAL A 152 11.36 17.61 -3.28
N GLY A 153 11.25 16.58 -2.45
CA GLY A 153 9.96 15.99 -2.08
C GLY A 153 9.47 14.85 -2.98
N SER A 154 10.13 14.53 -4.11
CA SER A 154 9.79 13.36 -4.93
C SER A 154 10.19 12.04 -4.28
N GLN A 155 9.66 10.91 -4.76
CA GLN A 155 10.02 9.59 -4.21
C GLN A 155 11.51 9.28 -4.38
N TRP A 156 12.12 9.69 -5.49
CA TRP A 156 13.57 9.59 -5.68
C TRP A 156 14.32 10.41 -4.63
N HIS A 157 13.94 11.67 -4.42
CA HIS A 157 14.57 12.49 -3.40
C HIS A 157 14.42 11.87 -2.01
N ARG A 158 13.20 11.47 -1.64
CA ARG A 158 12.88 10.85 -0.35
C ARG A 158 13.65 9.56 -0.11
N LEU A 159 13.79 8.70 -1.13
CA LEU A 159 14.58 7.46 -1.07
C LEU A 159 16.05 7.72 -0.71
N ASN A 160 16.60 8.86 -1.14
CA ASN A 160 18.01 9.21 -0.94
C ASN A 160 18.25 10.06 0.32
N THR A 161 17.24 10.81 0.80
CA THR A 161 17.42 11.77 1.91
C THR A 161 16.75 11.33 3.21
N SER A 162 15.67 10.56 3.15
CA SER A 162 14.93 10.13 4.35
C SER A 162 15.53 8.86 4.93
N ASN A 163 16.02 8.93 6.18
CA ASN A 163 16.66 7.78 6.85
C ASN A 163 15.78 6.53 6.87
N HIS A 164 14.46 6.69 7.05
CA HIS A 164 13.51 5.58 7.06
C HIS A 164 13.24 4.98 5.66
N LEU A 165 13.62 5.65 4.57
CA LEU A 165 13.45 5.16 3.20
C LEU A 165 14.73 4.59 2.59
N LYS A 166 15.91 5.02 3.06
CA LYS A 166 17.19 4.48 2.58
C LYS A 166 17.25 2.95 2.65
N GLY A 167 16.68 2.37 3.71
CA GLY A 167 16.61 0.93 3.92
C GLY A 167 15.73 0.18 2.93
N LEU A 168 14.86 0.84 2.16
CA LEU A 168 13.99 0.17 1.17
C LEU A 168 14.77 -0.52 0.06
N ARG A 169 15.96 -0.01 -0.30
CA ARG A 169 16.83 -0.63 -1.32
C ARG A 169 17.37 -1.99 -0.90
N GLU A 170 17.51 -2.18 0.41
CA GLU A 170 18.05 -3.40 1.02
C GLU A 170 16.93 -4.30 1.58
N THR A 171 15.70 -3.78 1.63
CA THR A 171 14.54 -4.55 2.04
C THR A 171 14.24 -5.57 0.97
N SER A 172 14.35 -6.84 1.34
CA SER A 172 13.95 -7.97 0.47
C SER A 172 12.55 -7.72 -0.09
N GLY A 173 12.22 -8.28 -1.25
CA GLY A 173 10.88 -8.19 -1.87
C GLY A 173 10.31 -6.79 -2.13
N VAL A 174 11.12 -5.73 -1.95
CA VAL A 174 10.87 -4.38 -2.45
C VAL A 174 11.75 -4.17 -3.67
N PHE A 175 11.14 -3.75 -4.78
CA PHE A 175 11.79 -3.57 -6.06
C PHE A 175 11.67 -2.11 -6.46
N ILE A 176 12.79 -1.41 -6.57
CA ILE A 176 12.80 0.00 -6.96
C ILE A 176 12.70 0.09 -8.48
N ALA A 177 11.77 0.90 -8.97
CA ALA A 177 11.71 1.30 -10.37
C ALA A 177 12.21 2.75 -10.48
N GLU A 178 13.43 2.95 -10.97
CA GLU A 178 14.10 4.24 -11.05
C GLU A 178 13.75 5.01 -12.34
N ASP A 179 13.08 4.35 -13.29
CA ASP A 179 12.56 4.91 -14.53
C ASP A 179 11.40 4.06 -15.10
N GLU A 180 10.85 4.52 -16.22
CA GLU A 180 9.74 3.87 -16.92
C GLU A 180 10.11 2.48 -17.46
N GLN A 181 11.35 2.26 -17.91
CA GLN A 181 11.81 0.99 -18.44
C GLN A 181 11.93 -0.07 -17.34
N GLU A 182 12.48 0.31 -16.19
CA GLU A 182 12.55 -0.56 -15.02
C GLU A 182 11.17 -0.91 -14.48
N LEU A 183 10.24 0.06 -14.45
CA LEU A 183 8.86 -0.20 -14.08
C LEU A 183 8.21 -1.21 -15.04
N GLU A 184 8.35 -1.01 -16.35
CA GLU A 184 7.83 -1.95 -17.36
C GLU A 184 8.41 -3.35 -17.20
N ARG A 185 9.73 -3.46 -17.00
CA ARG A 185 10.40 -4.75 -16.79
C ARG A 185 9.87 -5.47 -15.55
N LEU A 186 9.70 -4.76 -14.44
CA LEU A 186 9.19 -5.34 -13.19
C LEU A 186 7.72 -5.76 -13.33
N LEU A 187 6.88 -4.93 -13.94
CA LEU A 187 5.48 -5.26 -14.20
C LEU A 187 5.36 -6.53 -15.04
N VAL A 188 6.09 -6.61 -16.17
CA VAL A 188 6.08 -7.79 -17.04
C VAL A 188 6.56 -9.05 -16.31
N ASP A 189 7.62 -8.95 -15.52
CA ASP A 189 8.13 -10.07 -14.72
C ASP A 189 7.06 -10.59 -13.74
N PHE A 190 6.46 -9.72 -12.92
CA PHE A 190 5.46 -10.15 -11.94
C PHE A 190 4.12 -10.58 -12.55
N LEU A 191 3.76 -10.05 -13.72
CA LEU A 191 2.59 -10.50 -14.47
C LEU A 191 2.81 -11.86 -15.13
N THR A 192 4.01 -12.14 -15.59
CA THR A 192 4.35 -13.41 -16.26
C THR A 192 4.64 -14.51 -15.25
N ASN A 193 5.27 -14.16 -14.12
CA ASN A 193 5.68 -15.06 -13.05
C ASN A 193 5.17 -14.54 -11.69
N PRO A 194 3.85 -14.58 -11.43
CA PRO A 194 3.30 -14.21 -10.13
C PRO A 194 3.93 -15.06 -9.04
N ARG A 195 4.49 -14.40 -8.03
CA ARG A 195 5.18 -15.07 -6.92
C ARG A 195 5.01 -14.30 -5.62
N ARG A 196 4.93 -15.04 -4.52
CA ARG A 196 5.05 -14.50 -3.17
C ARG A 196 6.52 -14.38 -2.78
N ILE A 197 6.76 -13.51 -1.82
CA ILE A 197 8.02 -13.38 -1.10
C ILE A 197 7.83 -13.99 0.29
N PRO A 198 8.91 -14.41 0.98
CA PRO A 198 8.82 -14.74 2.40
C PRO A 198 8.22 -13.55 3.15
N PRO A 199 7.17 -13.76 3.99
CA PRO A 199 6.61 -12.70 4.80
C PRO A 199 7.70 -12.12 5.67
N ASP A 200 7.81 -10.80 5.61
CA ASP A 200 8.74 -10.08 6.44
C ASP A 200 7.97 -9.46 7.59
N ASN A 201 7.96 -10.22 8.66
CA ASN A 201 7.50 -9.77 9.94
C ASN A 201 8.68 -9.24 10.75
N SER A 202 9.72 -8.58 10.21
CA SER A 202 10.78 -7.98 11.04
C SER A 202 10.27 -6.95 12.07
N GLY A 203 9.00 -6.55 11.96
CA GLY A 203 8.23 -5.98 13.07
C GLY A 203 7.98 -6.92 14.25
N GLU A 204 8.34 -8.21 14.22
CA GLU A 204 8.31 -9.19 15.31
C GLU A 204 9.22 -8.76 16.45
N ASN A 205 10.27 -7.99 16.17
CA ASN A 205 11.06 -7.31 17.21
C ASN A 205 10.24 -6.26 18.00
N ILE A 206 9.01 -5.93 17.57
CA ILE A 206 8.05 -5.07 18.27
C ILE A 206 7.01 -5.93 19.03
N PHE A 207 6.83 -7.20 18.68
CA PHE A 207 5.83 -8.11 19.27
C PHE A 207 6.50 -9.35 19.90
N VAL A 208 7.13 -9.11 21.05
CA VAL A 208 7.90 -10.11 21.83
C VAL A 208 7.01 -11.09 22.62
N ASP A 209 5.66 -11.00 22.53
CA ASP A 209 4.75 -11.93 23.20
C ASP A 209 3.53 -12.36 22.33
N GLU A 210 2.73 -13.29 22.87
CA GLU A 210 1.49 -13.80 22.24
C GLU A 210 0.33 -12.79 22.30
N ARG A 211 0.43 -11.75 23.14
CA ARG A 211 -0.60 -10.71 23.23
C ARG A 211 -0.46 -9.75 22.04
N SER A 212 -1.59 -9.21 21.58
CA SER A 212 -1.55 -8.12 20.62
C SER A 212 -0.89 -6.89 21.26
N TYR A 213 -0.16 -6.07 20.50
CA TYR A 213 0.20 -4.71 20.92
C TYR A 213 -1.00 -3.93 21.42
N ALA A 214 -2.16 -4.06 20.78
CA ALA A 214 -3.38 -3.45 21.30
C ALA A 214 -3.68 -3.89 22.75
N ARG A 215 -3.53 -5.19 23.05
CA ARG A 215 -3.70 -5.71 24.41
C ARG A 215 -2.61 -5.23 25.36
N ARG A 216 -1.34 -5.21 24.94
CA ARG A 216 -0.23 -4.70 25.75
C ARG A 216 -0.39 -3.22 26.11
N VAL A 217 -0.84 -2.39 25.15
CA VAL A 217 -1.13 -0.98 25.41
C VAL A 217 -2.27 -0.84 26.41
N LEU A 218 -3.34 -1.63 26.27
CA LEU A 218 -4.45 -1.61 27.22
C LEU A 218 -4.01 -2.07 28.62
N ASP A 219 -3.24 -3.15 28.71
CA ASP A 219 -2.71 -3.66 29.98
C ASP A 219 -1.86 -2.57 30.69
N VAL A 220 -0.97 -1.88 29.96
CA VAL A 220 -0.16 -0.77 30.52
C VAL A 220 -1.02 0.43 30.94
N VAL A 221 -2.03 0.78 30.15
CA VAL A 221 -2.95 1.88 30.50
C VAL A 221 -3.73 1.54 31.76
N ASP A 222 -4.22 0.31 31.88
CA ASP A 222 -4.93 -0.18 33.06
C ASP A 222 -4.03 -0.16 34.31
N GLU A 223 -2.77 -0.59 34.19
CA GLU A 223 -1.77 -0.54 35.26
C GLU A 223 -1.52 0.89 35.76
N VAL A 224 -1.30 1.83 34.85
CA VAL A 224 -1.05 3.25 35.20
C VAL A 224 -2.27 3.88 35.86
N ILE A 225 -3.49 3.57 35.38
CA ILE A 225 -4.74 4.05 35.99
C ILE A 225 -4.87 3.50 37.41
N ALA A 226 -4.65 2.20 37.60
CA ALA A 226 -4.75 1.54 38.91
C ALA A 226 -3.74 2.13 39.91
N GLU A 227 -2.49 2.36 39.51
CA GLU A 227 -1.45 2.97 40.35
C GLU A 227 -1.83 4.41 40.75
N LYS A 228 -2.34 5.21 39.80
CA LYS A 228 -2.84 6.56 40.08
C LYS A 228 -4.02 6.56 41.05
N SER A 229 -4.97 5.65 40.89
CA SER A 229 -6.12 5.53 41.78
C SER A 229 -5.74 5.08 43.19
N ALA A 230 -4.79 4.17 43.34
CA ALA A 230 -4.28 3.73 44.64
C ALA A 230 -3.51 4.83 45.39
N ASN A 231 -2.75 5.66 44.68
CA ASN A 231 -1.98 6.77 45.26
C ASN A 231 -2.80 8.07 45.49
N SER A 232 -4.09 8.07 45.12
CA SER A 232 -5.03 9.18 45.34
C SER A 232 -5.96 8.96 46.53
N SER A 233 -5.74 7.86 47.27
CA SER A 233 -6.47 7.45 48.49
C SER A 233 -5.59 7.67 49.72
#